data_AF-A0A6V8PMU6-F1
#
_entry.id   AF-A0A6V8PMU6-F1
#
_cell.length_a   1.000
_cell.length_b   1.000
_cell.length_c   1.000
_cell.angle_alpha   90.00
_cell.angle_beta   90.00
_cell.angle_gamma   90.00
#
_symmetry.space_group_name_H-M   'P 1'
#
loop_
_entity.id
_entity.type
_entity.pdbx_description
1 polymer ?
#
loop_
_entity_poly.entity_id
_entity_poly.type
_entity_poly.pdbx_seq_one_letter_code
_entity_poly.pdbx_strand_id
1 'polypeptide(L)' 'TLVGIKAVNLIHEGKFGYMASYKDGKVTEVSLALATKEIKKVSSTWLELLPVLFKN' A
#
# COMPACT_ATOMS: atom_id res chain seq x y z
N THR A 1 -1.55 16.60 0.72
CA THR A 1 -0.95 15.25 0.83
C THR A 1 -0.94 14.60 -0.55
N LEU A 2 0.10 13.83 -0.92
CA LEU A 2 0.29 13.35 -2.31
C LEU A 2 -0.74 12.29 -2.74
N VAL A 3 -1.10 11.35 -1.86
CA VAL A 3 -2.10 10.31 -2.15
C VAL A 3 -3.51 10.87 -2.35
N GLY A 4 -3.86 11.96 -1.67
CA GLY A 4 -5.15 12.63 -1.85
C GLY A 4 -5.28 13.25 -3.25
N ILE A 5 -4.22 13.91 -3.73
CA ILE A 5 -4.18 14.46 -5.10
C ILE A 5 -4.35 13.34 -6.13
N LYS A 6 -3.61 12.23 -5.98
CA LYS A 6 -3.74 11.10 -6.90
C LYS A 6 -5.15 10.48 -6.86
N ALA A 7 -5.78 10.39 -5.68
CA ALA A 7 -7.15 9.89 -5.58
C ALA A 7 -8.16 10.76 -6.34
N VAL A 8 -8.02 12.10 -6.24
CA VAL A 8 -8.85 13.03 -7.02
C VAL A 8 -8.62 12.88 -8.52
N ASN A 9 -7.36 12.71 -8.95
CA ASN A 9 -7.03 12.48 -10.36
C ASN A 9 -7.63 11.18 -10.88
N LEU A 10 -7.62 10.09 -10.11
CA LEU A 10 -8.24 8.82 -10.50
C LEU A 10 -9.74 8.95 -10.76
N ILE A 11 -10.44 9.78 -9.97
CA ILE A 11 -11.86 10.08 -10.18
C ILE A 11 -12.03 10.87 -11.49
N HIS A 12 -11.23 11.91 -11.71
CA HIS A 12 -11.26 12.70 -12.94
C HIS A 12 -10.93 11.88 -14.20
N GLU A 13 -10.02 10.90 -14.08
CA GLU A 13 -9.65 9.97 -15.14
C GLU A 13 -10.70 8.85 -15.36
N GLY A 14 -11.77 8.79 -14.56
CA GLY A 14 -12.80 7.75 -14.64
C GLY A 14 -12.33 6.36 -14.18
N LYS A 15 -11.18 6.28 -13.50
CA LYS A 15 -10.57 5.02 -13.03
C LYS A 15 -11.18 4.55 -11.72
N PHE A 16 -12.48 4.29 -11.74
CA PHE A 16 -13.17 3.67 -10.60
C PHE A 16 -12.65 2.25 -10.36
N GLY A 17 -12.65 1.82 -9.11
CA GLY A 17 -12.06 0.52 -8.73
C GLY A 17 -10.53 0.55 -8.56
N TYR A 18 -9.90 1.73 -8.61
CA TYR A 18 -8.49 1.93 -8.30
C TYR A 18 -8.33 2.76 -7.02
N MET A 19 -7.22 2.57 -6.33
CA MET A 19 -6.83 3.38 -5.17
C MET A 19 -5.47 4.05 -5.39
N ALA A 20 -5.29 5.22 -4.77
CA ALA A 20 -3.97 5.81 -4.62
C ALA A 20 -3.19 5.06 -3.52
N SER A 21 -1.95 4.70 -3.80
CA SER A 21 -1.09 3.96 -2.89
C SER A 21 0.34 4.49 -2.94
N TYR A 22 1.07 4.38 -1.83
CA TYR A 22 2.52 4.63 -1.81
C TYR A 22 3.25 3.30 -1.90
N LYS A 23 3.99 3.09 -2.99
CA LYS A 23 4.72 1.86 -3.26
C LYS A 23 6.06 2.19 -3.90
N ASP A 24 7.13 1.56 -3.43
CA ASP A 24 8.48 1.67 -3.99
C ASP A 24 8.96 3.13 -4.12
N GLY A 25 8.70 3.94 -3.08
CA GLY A 25 9.16 5.34 -3.03
C GLY A 25 8.28 6.34 -3.78
N LYS A 26 7.15 5.92 -4.35
CA LYS A 26 6.29 6.79 -5.16
C LYS A 26 4.80 6.58 -4.89
N VAL A 27 4.02 7.62 -5.16
CA VAL A 27 2.55 7.52 -5.20
C VAL A 27 2.14 6.96 -6.56
N THR A 28 1.38 5.86 -6.55
CA THR A 28 0.92 5.12 -7.73
C THR A 28 -0.56 4.79 -7.60
N GLU A 29 -1.17 4.36 -8.70
CA GLU A 29 -2.48 3.72 -8.70
C GLU A 29 -2.36 2.20 -8.59
N VAL A 30 -3.32 1.57 -7.92
CA VAL A 30 -3.42 0.11 -7.77
C VAL A 30 -4.88 -0.30 -7.93
N SER A 31 -5.15 -1.36 -8.67
CA SER A 31 -6.49 -1.94 -8.78
C SER A 31 -6.93 -2.51 -7.43
N LEU A 32 -8.13 -2.17 -6.97
CA LEU A 32 -8.71 -2.72 -5.74
C LEU A 32 -8.85 -4.24 -5.81
N ALA A 33 -9.24 -4.79 -6.97
CA ALA A 33 -9.35 -6.24 -7.16
C ALA A 33 -8.02 -6.97 -6.95
N LEU A 34 -6.90 -6.34 -7.35
CA LEU A 34 -5.56 -6.90 -7.09
C LEU A 34 -5.14 -6.67 -5.63
N ALA A 35 -5.42 -5.50 -5.08
CA ALA A 35 -5.04 -5.14 -3.72
C ALA A 35 -5.73 -6.00 -2.65
N THR A 36 -6.96 -6.46 -2.91
CA THR A 36 -7.73 -7.29 -1.97
C THR A 36 -7.57 -8.79 -2.20
N LYS A 37 -6.84 -9.19 -3.25
CA LYS A 37 -6.68 -10.60 -3.62
C LYS A 37 -5.98 -11.42 -2.54
N GLU A 38 -4.99 -10.82 -1.87
CA GLU A 38 -4.19 -11.50 -0.86
C GLU A 38 -3.98 -10.59 0.36
N ILE A 39 -3.99 -11.20 1.54
CA ILE A 39 -3.70 -10.50 2.79
C ILE A 39 -2.19 -10.23 2.85
N LYS A 40 -1.81 -8.95 2.94
CA LYS A 40 -0.41 -8.54 3.12
C LYS A 40 0.10 -9.04 4.48
N LYS A 41 1.14 -9.87 4.44
CA LYS A 41 1.86 -10.33 5.63
C LYS A 41 3.07 -9.44 5.89
N VAL A 42 3.44 -9.31 7.16
CA VAL A 42 4.76 -8.80 7.53
C VAL A 42 5.81 -9.78 6.98
N SER A 43 6.92 -9.26 6.45
CA SER A 43 7.99 -10.12 5.94
C SER A 43 8.68 -10.89 7.07
N SER A 44 9.13 -12.11 6.80
CA SER A 44 9.83 -12.95 7.77
C SER A 44 11.06 -12.24 8.37
N THR A 45 11.79 -11.46 7.57
CA THR A 45 12.93 -10.66 8.04
C THR A 45 12.57 -9.70 9.17
N TRP A 46 11.36 -9.12 9.16
CA TRP A 46 10.90 -8.28 10.26
C TRP A 46 10.53 -9.11 11.49
N LEU A 47 10.01 -10.33 11.29
CA LEU A 47 9.71 -11.25 12.39
C LEU A 47 10.99 -11.74 13.08
N GLU A 48 12.07 -11.93 12.33
CA GLU A 48 13.39 -12.31 12.86
C GLU A 48 14.00 -11.24 13.78
N LEU A 49 13.58 -9.98 13.65
CA LEU A 49 14.01 -8.89 14.52
C LEU A 49 13.22 -8.81 15.83
N LEU A 50 12.04 -9.47 15.93
CA LEU A 50 11.20 -9.43 17.12
C LEU A 50 11.94 -9.82 18.42
N PRO A 51 12.78 -10.87 18.45
CA PRO A 51 13.51 -11.24 19.67
C PRO A 51 14.53 -10.19 20.13
N VAL A 52 15.01 -9.32 19.22
CA VAL A 52 15.89 -8.20 19.56
C VAL A 52 15.09 -7.01 20.06
N LEU A 53 13.95 -6.72 19.43
CA LEU A 53 13.10 -5.58 19.77
C LEU A 53 12.31 -5.77 21.07
N PHE A 54 12.03 -7.02 21.45
CA PHE A 54 11.20 -7.37 22.61
C PHE A 54 11.96 -8.16 23.68
N LYS A 55 13.30 -8.08 23.71
CA LYS A 55 14.11 -8.63 24.79
C LYS A 55 14.07 -7.66 25.98
N ASN A 56 13.41 -8.06 27.06
CA ASN A 56 13.59 -7.49 28.39
C ASN A 56 14.85 -8.06 29.04
#